data_AF-A0A356VX55-F1
#
_entry.id   AF-A0A356VX55-F1
#
_cell.length_a   1.000
_cell.length_b   1.000
_cell.length_c   1.000
_cell.angle_alpha   90.00
_cell.angle_beta   90.00
_cell.angle_gamma   90.00
#
_symmetry.space_group_name_H-M   'P 1'
#
loop_
_entity.id
_entity.type
_entity.pdbx_description
1 polymer ?
#
loop_
_entity_poly.entity_id
_entity_poly.type
_entity_poly.pdbx_seq_one_letter_code
_entity_poly.pdbx_strand_id
1 'polypeptide(L)'
;MFASANKSSDLEELTGEELHSKLVVTTIGYDAFNNRCRGVSVSVKEAKVNRLFIRKYSVTFNNYIKVYMSRDPRVAKAEIKQDIVNVIAEKGGCQEARKAGMRKDFKQDFRTLFRAVEASPWIPTISRER
;
A
#
# COMPACT_ATOMS: atom_id res chain seq x y z
N MET A 1 5.12 10.35 6.72
CA MET A 1 6.18 9.77 7.59
C MET A 1 6.32 8.28 7.28
N PHE A 2 7.22 7.90 6.36
CA PHE A 2 7.61 6.49 6.16
C PHE A 2 8.89 6.22 6.95
N ALA A 3 8.74 6.14 8.27
CA ALA A 3 9.84 5.71 9.12
C ALA A 3 10.13 4.22 8.88
N SER A 4 11.42 3.90 8.76
CA SER A 4 12.12 2.64 9.01
C SER A 4 11.32 1.34 9.02
N ALA A 5 11.75 0.39 8.17
CA ALA A 5 11.68 -1.06 8.34
C ALA A 5 10.77 -1.54 9.49
N ASN A 6 9.46 -1.58 9.27
CA ASN A 6 8.54 -2.24 10.19
C ASN A 6 9.00 -3.69 10.31
N LYS A 7 9.32 -4.14 11.52
CA LYS A 7 9.51 -5.56 11.76
C LYS A 7 8.20 -6.26 11.41
N SER A 8 8.27 -7.47 10.87
CA SER A 8 7.07 -8.21 10.51
C SER A 8 6.08 -8.37 11.67
N SER A 9 6.58 -8.36 12.91
CA SER A 9 5.79 -8.34 14.16
C SER A 9 4.77 -7.19 14.20
N ASP A 10 5.17 -6.00 13.75
CA ASP A 10 4.35 -4.79 13.88
C ASP A 10 3.20 -4.78 12.86
N LEU A 11 3.29 -5.62 11.83
CA LEU A 11 2.22 -5.81 10.84
C LEU A 11 1.20 -6.87 11.29
N GLU A 12 1.58 -7.77 12.19
CA GLU A 12 0.72 -8.85 12.68
C GLU A 12 -0.29 -8.37 13.74
N GLU A 13 0.01 -7.25 14.41
CA GLU A 13 -0.88 -6.62 15.39
C GLU A 13 -1.95 -5.72 14.74
N LEU A 14 -1.77 -5.33 13.48
CA LEU A 14 -2.72 -4.47 12.78
C LEU A 14 -4.04 -5.19 12.55
N THR A 15 -5.14 -4.54 12.90
CA THR A 15 -6.50 -5.04 12.67
C THR A 15 -7.40 -3.95 12.08
N GLY A 16 -8.63 -4.31 11.73
CA GLY A 16 -9.65 -3.35 11.32
C GLY A 16 -9.23 -2.45 10.15
N GLU A 17 -9.56 -1.17 10.25
CA GLU A 17 -9.24 -0.15 9.25
C GLU A 17 -7.73 0.02 9.04
N GLU A 18 -6.94 0.03 10.11
CA GLU A 18 -5.50 0.27 10.06
C GLU A 18 -4.78 -0.78 9.20
N LEU A 19 -5.17 -2.06 9.35
CA LEU A 19 -4.66 -3.15 8.53
C LEU A 19 -4.93 -2.93 7.03
N HIS A 20 -6.14 -2.49 6.70
CA HIS A 20 -6.56 -2.28 5.31
C HIS A 20 -5.90 -1.05 4.70
N SER A 21 -5.83 0.04 5.46
CA SER A 21 -5.15 1.28 5.07
C SER A 21 -3.65 1.03 4.90
N LYS A 22 -3.03 0.22 5.77
CA LYS A 22 -1.62 -0.19 5.60
C LYS A 22 -1.43 -1.02 4.33
N LEU A 23 -2.32 -1.95 4.01
CA LEU A 23 -2.26 -2.69 2.74
C LEU A 23 -2.33 -1.74 1.53
N VAL A 24 -3.22 -0.75 1.55
CA VAL A 24 -3.36 0.25 0.48
C VAL A 24 -2.07 1.05 0.31
N VAL A 25 -1.53 1.58 1.40
CA VAL A 25 -0.28 2.34 1.40
C VAL A 25 0.89 1.49 0.87
N THR A 26 1.09 0.28 1.39
CA THR A 26 2.14 -0.64 0.95
C THR A 26 2.00 -1.01 -0.52
N THR A 27 0.77 -1.14 -1.00
CA THR A 27 0.47 -1.45 -2.41
C THR A 27 0.90 -0.33 -3.34
N ILE A 28 0.51 0.91 -3.04
CA ILE A 28 0.88 2.09 -3.83
C ILE A 28 2.40 2.30 -3.76
N GLY A 29 2.99 2.18 -2.57
CA GLY A 29 4.42 2.34 -2.38
C GLY A 29 5.25 1.30 -3.12
N TYR A 30 4.80 0.05 -3.15
CA TYR A 30 5.49 -1.01 -3.88
C TYR A 30 5.44 -0.80 -5.40
N ASP A 31 4.28 -0.44 -5.96
CA ASP A 31 4.15 -0.13 -7.38
C ASP A 31 4.98 1.12 -7.74
N ALA A 32 5.00 2.14 -6.86
CA ALA A 32 5.84 3.34 -7.02
C ALA A 32 7.34 3.01 -7.06
N PHE A 33 7.81 2.18 -6.13
CA PHE A 33 9.21 1.71 -6.10
C PHE A 33 9.57 0.93 -7.37
N ASN A 34 8.70 0.03 -7.83
CA ASN A 34 8.94 -0.75 -9.06
C ASN A 34 8.98 0.14 -10.30
N ASN A 35 8.10 1.14 -10.39
CA ASN A 35 8.12 2.11 -11.46
C ASN A 35 9.43 2.91 -11.43
N ARG A 36 9.74 3.55 -10.30
CA ARG A 36 10.91 4.42 -10.16
C ARG A 36 12.22 3.68 -10.36
N CYS A 37 12.39 2.52 -9.72
CA CYS A 37 13.66 1.83 -9.69
C CYS A 37 13.78 0.71 -10.71
N ARG A 38 12.72 0.18 -11.30
CA ARG A 38 12.81 -0.92 -12.29
C ARG A 38 12.26 -0.56 -13.66
N GLY A 39 11.70 0.63 -13.85
CA GLY A 39 11.02 1.02 -15.09
C GLY A 39 9.75 0.20 -15.36
N VAL A 40 9.22 -0.49 -14.36
CA VAL A 40 7.99 -1.29 -14.50
C VAL A 40 6.81 -0.41 -14.14
N SER A 41 6.12 0.12 -15.15
CA SER A 41 4.98 1.03 -14.97
C SER A 41 3.65 0.34 -14.63
N VAL A 42 3.61 -0.99 -14.64
CA VAL A 42 2.39 -1.77 -14.44
C VAL A 42 2.00 -1.79 -12.95
N SER A 43 0.81 -1.29 -12.62
CA SER A 43 0.22 -1.32 -11.27
C SER A 43 -0.31 -2.71 -10.89
N VAL A 44 0.55 -3.72 -10.89
CA VAL A 44 0.18 -5.12 -10.67
C VAL A 44 -0.38 -5.33 -9.25
N LYS A 45 0.17 -4.63 -8.25
CA LYS A 45 -0.27 -4.79 -6.86
C LYS A 45 -1.60 -4.10 -6.64
N GLU A 46 -1.77 -2.88 -7.18
CA GLU A 46 -3.05 -2.16 -7.13
C GLU A 46 -4.18 -3.01 -7.72
N ALA A 47 -3.98 -3.59 -8.92
CA ALA A 47 -4.98 -4.44 -9.55
C ALA A 47 -5.35 -5.66 -8.69
N LYS A 48 -4.37 -6.25 -7.99
CA LYS A 48 -4.60 -7.40 -7.10
C LYS A 48 -5.42 -7.00 -5.86
N VAL A 49 -5.10 -5.87 -5.22
CA VAL A 49 -5.86 -5.40 -4.04
C VAL A 49 -7.25 -4.92 -4.44
N ASN A 50 -7.39 -4.26 -5.59
CA ASN A 50 -8.70 -3.86 -6.11
C ASN A 50 -9.64 -5.08 -6.29
N ARG A 51 -9.14 -6.19 -6.85
CA ARG A 51 -9.92 -7.43 -6.95
C ARG A 51 -10.32 -7.98 -5.58
N LEU A 52 -9.42 -7.96 -4.61
CA LEU A 52 -9.72 -8.39 -3.24
C LEU A 52 -10.83 -7.54 -2.61
N PHE A 53 -10.74 -6.22 -2.74
CA PHE A 53 -11.69 -5.28 -2.14
C PHE A 53 -13.06 -5.35 -2.81
N ILE A 54 -13.10 -5.47 -4.14
CA ILE A 54 -14.36 -5.68 -4.88
C ILE A 54 -15.00 -7.00 -4.43
N ARG A 55 -14.22 -8.08 -4.34
CA ARG A 55 -14.74 -9.41 -3.97
C ARG A 55 -15.24 -9.47 -2.52
N LYS A 56 -14.50 -8.92 -1.55
CA LYS A 56 -14.88 -9.01 -0.13
C LYS A 56 -15.89 -7.94 0.29
N TYR A 57 -15.79 -6.74 -0.25
CA TYR A 57 -16.47 -5.57 0.29
C TYR A 57 -17.38 -4.87 -0.73
N SER A 58 -17.36 -5.29 -2.01
CA SER A 58 -18.08 -4.61 -3.10
C SER A 58 -17.65 -3.13 -3.26
N VAL A 59 -16.36 -2.87 -3.01
CA VAL A 59 -15.77 -1.53 -3.00
C VAL A 59 -14.52 -1.52 -3.86
N THR A 60 -14.34 -0.47 -4.67
CA THR A 60 -13.11 -0.28 -5.45
C THR A 60 -11.99 0.27 -4.58
N PHE A 61 -10.74 0.00 -4.97
CA PHE A 61 -9.56 0.55 -4.31
C PHE A 61 -9.61 2.08 -4.16
N ASN A 62 -10.09 2.79 -5.19
CA ASN A 62 -10.23 4.24 -5.16
C ASN A 62 -11.35 4.71 -4.23
N ASN A 63 -12.48 3.99 -4.18
CA ASN A 63 -13.57 4.33 -3.26
C ASN A 63 -13.14 4.10 -1.81
N TYR A 64 -12.35 3.06 -1.54
CA TYR A 64 -11.75 2.88 -0.22
C TYR A 64 -10.86 4.07 0.16
N ILE A 65 -9.93 4.47 -0.71
CA ILE A 65 -9.06 5.64 -0.47
C ILE A 65 -9.90 6.90 -0.23
N LYS A 66 -10.96 7.10 -1.02
CA LYS A 66 -11.86 8.25 -0.91
C LYS A 66 -12.45 8.41 0.49
N VAL A 67 -12.81 7.29 1.11
CA VAL A 67 -13.50 7.24 2.40
C VAL A 67 -12.51 7.28 3.57
N TYR A 68 -11.42 6.52 3.48
CA TYR A 68 -10.56 6.24 4.63
C TYR A 68 -9.22 6.98 4.64
N MET A 69 -8.85 7.66 3.56
CA MET A 69 -7.51 8.26 3.45
C MET A 69 -7.55 9.71 2.96
N SER A 70 -8.24 9.98 1.86
CA SER A 70 -8.36 11.33 1.30
C SER A 70 -9.53 11.42 0.34
N ARG A 71 -10.28 12.53 0.39
CA ARG A 71 -11.42 12.80 -0.49
C ARG A 71 -11.06 12.71 -1.98
N ASP A 72 -9.81 13.01 -2.35
CA ASP A 72 -9.29 12.78 -3.70
C ASP A 72 -8.25 11.64 -3.71
N PRO A 73 -8.61 10.45 -4.24
CA PRO A 73 -7.69 9.33 -4.35
C PRO A 73 -6.44 9.61 -5.19
N ARG A 74 -6.47 10.59 -6.11
CA ARG A 74 -5.32 10.97 -6.92
C ARG A 74 -4.28 11.67 -6.06
N VAL A 75 -4.72 12.55 -5.16
CA VAL A 75 -3.85 13.28 -4.23
C VAL A 75 -3.17 12.31 -3.27
N ALA A 76 -3.93 11.45 -2.59
CA ALA A 76 -3.34 10.46 -1.67
C ALA A 76 -2.31 9.54 -2.37
N LYS A 77 -2.62 9.08 -3.59
CA LYS A 77 -1.66 8.28 -4.37
C LYS A 77 -0.41 9.08 -4.74
N ALA A 78 -0.55 10.35 -5.08
CA ALA A 78 0.58 11.22 -5.41
C ALA A 78 1.49 11.44 -4.20
N GLU A 79 0.91 11.71 -3.03
CA GLU A 79 1.64 11.88 -1.77
C GLU A 79 2.42 10.61 -1.40
N ILE A 80 1.77 9.44 -1.41
CA ILE A 80 2.45 8.16 -1.12
C ILE A 80 3.59 7.90 -2.12
N LYS A 81 3.36 8.19 -3.41
CA LYS A 81 4.41 8.04 -4.44
C LYS A 81 5.59 8.98 -4.18
N GLN A 82 5.31 10.24 -3.84
CA GLN A 82 6.32 11.24 -3.57
C GLN A 82 7.15 10.85 -2.33
N ASP A 83 6.49 10.35 -1.28
CA ASP A 83 7.17 9.85 -0.09
C ASP A 83 8.14 8.71 -0.43
N ILE A 84 7.75 7.78 -1.30
CA ILE A 84 8.67 6.73 -1.77
C ILE A 84 9.85 7.31 -2.55
N VAL A 85 9.62 8.31 -3.40
CA VAL A 85 10.71 8.99 -4.13
C VAL A 85 11.68 9.66 -3.15
N ASN A 86 11.17 10.32 -2.11
CA ASN A 86 11.97 10.97 -1.08
C ASN A 86 12.81 9.93 -0.31
N VAL A 87 12.20 8.83 0.15
CA VAL A 87 12.91 7.73 0.83
C VAL A 87 14.00 7.13 -0.05
N ILE A 88 13.75 6.96 -1.36
CA ILE A 88 14.77 6.47 -2.29
C ILE A 88 15.92 7.48 -2.40
N ALA A 89 15.62 8.78 -2.47
CA ALA A 89 16.64 9.83 -2.55
C ALA A 89 17.49 9.91 -1.28
N GLU A 90 16.86 9.88 -0.10
CA GLU A 90 17.52 9.85 1.21
C GLU A 90 18.46 8.65 1.37
N LYS A 91 18.11 7.50 0.78
CA LYS A 91 18.96 6.31 0.77
C LYS A 91 20.15 6.41 -0.19
N GLY A 92 20.28 7.45 -0.99
CA GLY A 92 21.33 7.57 -2.02
C GLY A 92 20.93 7.02 -3.39
N GLY A 93 19.63 6.88 -3.65
CA GLY A 93 19.09 6.45 -4.93
C GLY A 93 18.74 4.96 -5.01
N CYS A 94 18.31 4.53 -6.20
CA CYS A 94 17.74 3.19 -6.40
C CYS A 94 18.69 2.03 -6.11
N GLN A 95 19.99 2.20 -6.33
CA GLN A 95 20.98 1.16 -6.06
C GLN A 95 21.08 0.89 -4.55
N GLU A 96 21.24 1.95 -3.76
CA GLU A 96 21.35 1.86 -2.31
C GLU A 96 20.01 1.46 -1.67
N ALA A 97 18.88 1.97 -2.17
CA ALA A 97 17.56 1.53 -1.72
C ALA A 97 17.34 0.01 -1.91
N ARG A 98 17.86 -0.57 -3.00
CA ARG A 98 17.80 -2.03 -3.23
C ARG A 98 18.74 -2.80 -2.31
N LYS A 99 19.98 -2.32 -2.13
CA LYS A 99 20.95 -2.93 -1.20
C LYS A 99 20.41 -2.93 0.24
N ALA A 100 19.72 -1.86 0.62
CA ALA A 100 19.04 -1.71 1.91
C ALA A 100 17.80 -2.62 2.08
N GLY A 101 17.51 -3.53 1.13
CA GLY A 101 16.44 -4.52 1.29
C GLY A 101 15.03 -4.05 0.91
N MET A 102 14.83 -2.77 0.58
CA MET A 102 13.51 -2.15 0.39
C MET A 102 12.58 -2.92 -0.57
N ARG A 103 13.12 -3.55 -1.62
CA ARG A 103 12.34 -4.43 -2.52
C ARG A 103 11.83 -5.69 -1.81
N LYS A 104 12.69 -6.33 -1.03
CA LYS A 104 12.37 -7.55 -0.27
C LYS A 104 11.33 -7.20 0.79
N ASP A 105 11.48 -6.07 1.45
CA ASP A 105 10.57 -5.58 2.49
C ASP A 105 9.19 -5.32 1.91
N PHE A 106 9.06 -4.50 0.86
CA PHE A 106 7.77 -4.31 0.18
C PHE A 106 7.11 -5.60 -0.28
N LYS A 107 7.91 -6.55 -0.79
CA LYS A 107 7.40 -7.85 -1.23
C LYS A 107 6.86 -8.66 -0.06
N GLN A 108 7.54 -8.63 1.08
CA GLN A 108 7.15 -9.36 2.28
C GLN A 108 5.94 -8.70 2.92
N ASP A 109 6.00 -7.40 3.17
CA ASP A 109 4.91 -6.61 3.77
C ASP A 109 3.63 -6.75 2.96
N PHE A 110 3.72 -6.63 1.64
CA PHE A 110 2.57 -6.83 0.75
C PHE A 110 1.96 -8.23 0.93
N ARG A 111 2.78 -9.28 1.04
CA ARG A 111 2.28 -10.65 1.20
C ARG A 111 1.63 -10.85 2.56
N THR A 112 2.25 -10.36 3.63
CA THR A 112 1.72 -10.44 5.00
C THR A 112 0.40 -9.69 5.09
N LEU A 113 0.37 -8.42 4.73
CA LEU A 113 -0.82 -7.57 4.77
C LEU A 113 -1.94 -8.10 3.88
N PHE A 114 -1.62 -8.58 2.67
CA PHE A 114 -2.64 -9.12 1.78
C PHE A 114 -3.33 -10.35 2.39
N ARG A 115 -2.57 -11.28 2.98
CA ARG A 115 -3.12 -12.47 3.63
C ARG A 115 -3.94 -12.11 4.87
N ALA A 116 -3.44 -11.19 5.68
CA ALA A 116 -4.15 -10.71 6.87
C ALA A 116 -5.48 -10.04 6.50
N VAL A 117 -5.50 -9.16 5.49
CA VAL A 117 -6.73 -8.55 4.97
C VAL A 117 -7.67 -9.59 4.36
N GLU A 118 -7.14 -10.58 3.65
CA GLU A 118 -7.94 -11.66 3.07
C GLU A 118 -8.64 -12.49 4.15
N ALA A 119 -7.98 -12.76 5.28
CA ALA A 119 -8.53 -13.49 6.42
C ALA A 119 -9.37 -12.62 7.38
N SER A 120 -9.19 -11.29 7.38
CA SER A 120 -9.83 -10.37 8.32
C SER A 120 -11.37 -10.42 8.23
N PRO A 121 -12.09 -10.47 9.37
CA PRO A 121 -13.56 -10.39 9.40
C PRO A 121 -14.08 -8.95 9.27
N TRP A 122 -13.22 -7.94 9.41
CA TRP A 122 -13.61 -6.54 9.34
C TRP A 122 -14.16 -6.17 7.96
N ILE A 123 -15.21 -5.33 7.95
CA ILE A 123 -15.88 -4.83 6.76
C ILE A 123 -15.86 -3.30 6.80
N PRO A 124 -15.44 -2.63 5.72
CA PRO A 124 -15.47 -1.17 5.65
C PRO A 124 -16.91 -0.64 5.63
N THR A 125 -17.23 0.24 6.56
CA THR A 125 -18.45 1.07 6.55
C THR A 125 -18.35 2.17 5.50
N ILE A 126 -18.87 1.91 4.30
CA ILE A 126 -18.97 2.91 3.24
C ILE A 126 -20.41 3.39 3.15
N SER A 127 -20.69 4.60 3.64
CA SER A 127 -21.97 5.25 3.38
C SER A 127 -22.06 5.51 1.88
N ARG A 128 -23.03 4.86 1.24
CA ARG A 128 -23.44 5.22 -0.12
C ARG A 128 -24.34 6.44 0.02
N GLU A 129 -23.75 7.61 0.23
CA GLU A 129 -24.47 8.84 -0.13
C GLU A 129 -24.66 8.80 -1.65
N ARG A 130 -25.89 8.42 -2.04
CA ARG A 130 -26.36 8.45 -3.43
C ARG A 130 -26.62 9.89 -3.85
#